data_AF-A0A962CM08-F1
#
_entry.id   AF-A0A962CM08-F1
#
_cell.length_a   1.000
_cell.length_b   1.000
_cell.length_c   1.000
_cell.angle_alpha   90.00
_cell.angle_beta   90.00
_cell.angle_gamma   90.00
#
_symmetry.space_group_name_H-M   'P 1'
#
loop_
_entity.id
_entity.type
_entity.pdbx_description
1 polymer ?
#
loop_
_entity_poly.entity_id
_entity_poly.type
_entity_poly.pdbx_seq_one_letter_code
_entity_poly.pdbx_strand_id
1 'polypeptide(L)'
;VSAEHDFWLGDAFASGGSVGYDHKGMGITAKGAWESVKRHFRAMGRDSQSEDFTCVGVGDMSGDVFGNGMLLSRHIRLVAAFDHRHIFIDPNPDAASSFAERERMFKLPRSSWADYDAKLISAGGGIYPRSAKTIDLSAEAAAALGIDGGAQKLTPNELLTAILKAPVDLLWNGGIGTYVKAASETHADAGDRANNAIRINGDELRCKVIGEGGNLGMTQRGRIEAAQNGVLLNTDFIDNSAGVDTSDHEVNIKILLNDAVRRGEMSVEQRNELLREMTDEVERLVLFDNYRQNEAISIMERMSVSRLGSKQHLVRTLEAQGLLDRQIEFLPSEKEFAERKARGVGLTRPELAILLSYSKIVIFQQLLDSDVPEDPYLSKELRRYFPEPLRERFAEHMERHRLKR
;
A
#
# COMPACT_ATOMS: atom_id res chain seq x y z
N VAL A 1 11.46 5.52 28.76
CA VAL A 1 10.11 5.10 29.22
C VAL A 1 10.05 3.61 29.58
N SER A 2 9.90 2.64 28.66
CA SER A 2 9.75 1.21 29.04
C SER A 2 10.93 0.65 29.87
N ALA A 3 12.17 0.95 29.45
CA ALA A 3 13.39 0.59 30.21
C ALA A 3 13.57 1.38 31.52
N GLU A 4 13.00 2.59 31.64
CA GLU A 4 13.05 3.39 32.89
C GLU A 4 12.07 2.86 33.95
N HIS A 5 11.10 2.04 33.54
CA HIS A 5 10.08 1.44 34.39
C HIS A 5 10.29 -0.07 34.62
N ASP A 6 11.46 -0.62 34.27
CA ASP A 6 11.79 -2.04 34.37
C ASP A 6 10.74 -2.97 33.74
N PHE A 7 10.05 -2.48 32.70
CA PHE A 7 9.02 -3.26 32.04
C PHE A 7 9.65 -4.35 31.17
N TRP A 8 9.08 -5.55 31.20
CA TRP A 8 9.71 -6.76 30.62
C TRP A 8 9.95 -6.69 29.11
N LEU A 9 9.20 -5.85 28.38
CA LEU A 9 9.38 -5.62 26.95
C LEU A 9 10.63 -4.77 26.64
N GLY A 10 11.11 -3.95 27.57
CA GLY A 10 12.27 -3.09 27.33
C GLY A 10 12.12 -2.26 26.05
N ASP A 11 13.13 -2.34 25.17
CA ASP A 11 13.19 -1.70 23.85
C ASP A 11 12.34 -2.38 22.76
N ALA A 12 11.75 -3.54 23.06
CA ALA A 12 10.76 -4.21 22.20
C ALA A 12 9.35 -3.63 22.35
N PHE A 13 9.14 -2.65 23.25
CA PHE A 13 7.83 -2.02 23.45
C PHE A 13 7.31 -1.29 22.19
N ALA A 14 8.20 -0.80 21.34
CA ALA A 14 7.86 -0.16 20.08
C ALA A 14 8.95 -0.42 19.02
N SER A 15 8.53 -0.58 17.77
CA SER A 15 9.43 -0.66 16.61
C SER A 15 9.92 0.72 16.16
N GLY A 16 10.97 0.78 15.34
CA GLY A 16 11.40 2.04 14.71
C GLY A 16 12.11 3.02 15.65
N GLY A 17 12.63 2.53 16.79
CA GLY A 17 13.54 3.28 17.65
C GLY A 17 14.93 3.49 17.01
N SER A 18 15.87 4.07 17.75
CA SER A 18 17.27 4.26 17.30
C SER A 18 18.01 2.95 16.97
N VAL A 19 17.46 1.82 17.43
CA VAL A 19 17.91 0.46 17.14
C VAL A 19 16.69 -0.33 16.67
N GLY A 20 16.51 -0.44 15.35
CA GLY A 20 15.36 -1.05 14.70
C GLY A 20 15.53 -1.07 13.19
N TYR A 21 14.52 -1.56 12.47
CA TYR A 21 14.53 -1.54 11.02
C TYR A 21 14.17 -0.15 10.50
N ASP A 22 15.00 0.40 9.60
CA ASP A 22 14.71 1.68 8.95
C ASP A 22 13.72 1.45 7.81
N HIS A 23 12.43 1.69 8.06
CA HIS A 23 11.38 1.47 7.06
C HIS A 23 11.60 2.28 5.79
N LYS A 24 12.13 3.51 5.91
CA LYS A 24 12.41 4.38 4.77
C LYS A 24 13.64 3.89 4.01
N GLY A 25 14.69 3.51 4.73
CA GLY A 25 15.90 2.93 4.16
C GLY A 25 15.63 1.61 3.44
N MET A 26 14.76 0.77 4.00
CA MET A 26 14.28 -0.46 3.36
C MET A 26 13.29 -0.17 2.23
N GLY A 27 12.55 0.95 2.30
CA GLY A 27 11.42 1.25 1.40
C GLY A 27 10.29 0.24 1.52
N ILE A 28 10.15 -0.40 2.69
CA ILE A 28 9.37 -1.64 2.85
C ILE A 28 7.87 -1.43 2.58
N THR A 29 7.32 -0.29 2.99
CA THR A 29 5.92 0.09 2.73
C THR A 29 5.65 0.21 1.22
N ALA A 30 6.56 0.87 0.49
CA ALA A 30 6.43 1.01 -0.96
C ALA A 30 6.59 -0.34 -1.66
N LYS A 31 7.55 -1.18 -1.22
CA LYS A 31 7.77 -2.52 -1.76
C LYS A 31 6.54 -3.42 -1.55
N GLY A 32 5.93 -3.39 -0.37
CA GLY A 32 4.67 -4.09 -0.07
C GLY A 32 3.54 -3.69 -1.02
N ALA A 33 3.30 -2.39 -1.17
CA ALA A 33 2.25 -1.88 -2.06
C ALA A 33 2.55 -2.22 -3.53
N TRP A 34 3.84 -2.32 -3.89
CA TRP A 34 4.26 -2.73 -5.22
C TRP A 34 4.02 -4.22 -5.51
N GLU A 35 3.92 -5.10 -4.50
CA GLU A 35 3.46 -6.48 -4.71
C GLU A 35 2.04 -6.52 -5.25
N SER A 36 1.16 -5.64 -4.76
CA SER A 36 -0.19 -5.45 -5.30
C SER A 36 -0.16 -4.94 -6.74
N VAL A 37 0.65 -3.91 -7.02
CA VAL A 37 0.84 -3.38 -8.39
C VAL A 37 1.28 -4.49 -9.34
N LYS A 38 2.30 -5.27 -8.99
CA LYS A 38 2.76 -6.42 -9.79
C LYS A 38 1.66 -7.45 -10.01
N ARG A 39 0.82 -7.72 -9.00
CA ARG A 39 -0.32 -8.65 -9.13
C ARG A 39 -1.36 -8.12 -10.12
N HIS A 40 -1.68 -6.83 -10.06
CA HIS A 40 -2.65 -6.19 -10.95
C HIS A 40 -2.17 -6.15 -12.41
N PHE A 41 -0.90 -5.77 -12.64
CA PHE A 41 -0.30 -5.84 -13.99
C PHE A 41 -0.33 -7.26 -14.57
N ARG A 42 0.02 -8.27 -13.75
CA ARG A 42 -0.05 -9.68 -14.16
C ARG A 42 -1.47 -10.12 -14.54
N ALA A 43 -2.49 -9.61 -13.84
CA ALA A 43 -3.90 -9.88 -14.18
C ALA A 43 -4.30 -9.30 -15.55
N MET A 44 -3.62 -8.25 -16.02
CA MET A 44 -3.78 -7.69 -17.36
C MET A 44 -2.86 -8.36 -18.42
N GLY A 45 -2.05 -9.35 -18.02
CA GLY A 45 -1.10 -10.00 -18.92
C GLY A 45 0.12 -9.15 -19.29
N ARG A 46 0.47 -8.15 -18.46
CA ARG A 46 1.65 -7.29 -18.62
C ARG A 46 2.60 -7.45 -17.43
N ASP A 47 3.90 -7.28 -17.65
CA ASP A 47 4.90 -7.26 -16.60
C ASP A 47 5.46 -5.85 -16.38
N SER A 48 5.08 -5.22 -15.27
CA SER A 48 5.56 -3.88 -14.88
C SER A 48 7.06 -3.83 -14.56
N GLN A 49 7.75 -4.96 -14.55
CA GLN A 49 9.20 -5.05 -14.31
C GLN A 49 10.02 -5.16 -15.60
N SER A 50 9.39 -5.42 -16.74
CA SER A 50 10.09 -5.55 -18.04
C SER A 50 9.48 -4.75 -19.19
N GLU A 51 8.29 -4.18 -19.00
CA GLU A 51 7.56 -3.44 -20.03
C GLU A 51 7.23 -2.03 -19.59
N ASP A 52 7.41 -1.06 -20.48
CA ASP A 52 7.07 0.34 -20.24
C ASP A 52 5.58 0.54 -19.97
N PHE A 53 5.26 1.40 -18.99
CA PHE A 53 3.89 1.74 -18.63
C PHE A 53 3.78 3.18 -18.13
N THR A 54 2.63 3.82 -18.38
CA THR A 54 2.38 5.20 -17.95
C THR A 54 1.94 5.26 -16.50
N CYS A 55 2.41 6.28 -15.78
CA CYS A 55 2.09 6.48 -14.37
C CYS A 55 1.73 7.94 -14.12
N VAL A 56 0.74 8.18 -13.26
CA VAL A 56 0.64 9.43 -12.51
C VAL A 56 0.81 9.15 -11.02
N GLY A 57 1.16 10.15 -10.23
CA GLY A 57 1.28 9.92 -8.80
C GLY A 57 1.08 11.11 -7.90
N VAL A 58 0.81 10.80 -6.63
CA VAL A 58 0.63 11.77 -5.56
C VAL A 58 1.80 11.69 -4.60
N GLY A 59 2.65 12.71 -4.58
CA GLY A 59 3.86 12.80 -3.77
C GLY A 59 5.04 13.41 -4.53
N ASP A 60 6.23 13.30 -3.94
CA ASP A 60 7.50 13.71 -4.53
C ASP A 60 8.64 12.75 -4.16
N MET A 61 9.77 12.87 -4.86
CA MET A 61 10.93 11.98 -4.69
C MET A 61 11.62 12.09 -3.32
N SER A 62 11.30 13.05 -2.46
CA SER A 62 11.83 13.11 -1.09
C SER A 62 11.02 12.26 -0.10
N GLY A 63 9.76 11.98 -0.47
CA GLY A 63 8.83 11.15 0.31
C GLY A 63 9.28 9.70 0.39
N ASP A 64 9.04 9.07 1.54
CA ASP A 64 9.36 7.66 1.76
C ASP A 64 8.63 6.76 0.75
N VAL A 65 7.29 6.75 0.81
CA VAL A 65 6.48 5.86 -0.04
C VAL A 65 6.57 6.23 -1.51
N PHE A 66 6.42 7.52 -1.84
CA PHE A 66 6.46 7.97 -3.23
C PHE A 66 7.84 7.75 -3.86
N GLY A 67 8.89 8.21 -3.19
CA GLY A 67 10.25 8.14 -3.70
C GLY A 67 10.72 6.70 -3.89
N ASN A 68 10.51 5.84 -2.89
CA ASN A 68 10.81 4.41 -3.01
C ASN A 68 9.98 3.78 -4.14
N GLY A 69 8.66 4.01 -4.18
CA GLY A 69 7.76 3.44 -5.18
C GLY A 69 8.14 3.78 -6.63
N MET A 70 8.54 5.03 -6.89
CA MET A 70 8.97 5.48 -8.23
C MET A 70 10.34 4.94 -8.67
N LEU A 71 11.02 4.17 -7.81
CA LEU A 71 12.27 3.46 -8.10
C LEU A 71 12.11 1.94 -8.17
N LEU A 72 10.91 1.40 -7.93
CA LEU A 72 10.63 -0.05 -8.00
C LEU A 72 10.42 -0.59 -9.42
N SER A 73 10.49 0.27 -10.44
CA SER A 73 10.59 -0.16 -11.83
C SER A 73 11.31 0.86 -12.70
N ARG A 74 12.23 0.37 -13.54
CA ARG A 74 12.92 1.15 -14.57
C ARG A 74 12.03 1.50 -15.77
N HIS A 75 10.83 0.92 -15.83
CA HIS A 75 9.89 1.02 -16.94
C HIS A 75 8.75 2.04 -16.67
N ILE A 76 8.80 2.74 -15.54
CA ILE A 76 7.82 3.79 -15.21
C ILE A 76 8.04 5.01 -16.11
N ARG A 77 7.05 5.30 -16.95
CA ARG A 77 6.87 6.56 -17.67
C ARG A 77 5.97 7.49 -16.85
N LEU A 78 6.57 8.28 -15.96
CA LEU A 78 5.83 9.18 -15.05
C LEU A 78 5.35 10.42 -15.81
N VAL A 79 4.07 10.42 -16.19
CA VAL A 79 3.44 11.48 -16.99
C VAL A 79 3.16 12.73 -16.17
N ALA A 80 2.72 12.54 -14.93
CA ALA A 80 2.49 13.65 -14.02
C ALA A 80 2.61 13.23 -12.56
N ALA A 81 3.03 14.16 -11.71
CA ALA A 81 2.99 13.99 -10.27
C ALA A 81 2.76 15.32 -9.57
N PHE A 82 2.27 15.29 -8.34
CA PHE A 82 2.12 16.51 -7.56
C PHE A 82 2.31 16.28 -6.07
N ASP A 83 2.82 17.30 -5.39
CA ASP A 83 2.87 17.37 -3.94
C ASP A 83 2.14 18.63 -3.42
N HIS A 84 2.48 19.06 -2.22
CA HIS A 84 1.95 20.29 -1.64
C HIS A 84 2.56 21.56 -2.27
N ARG A 85 3.66 21.46 -3.03
CA ARG A 85 4.45 22.58 -3.55
C ARG A 85 4.30 22.76 -5.06
N HIS A 86 4.37 21.67 -5.81
CA HIS A 86 4.57 21.66 -7.25
C HIS A 86 3.68 20.63 -7.95
N ILE A 87 3.49 20.87 -9.24
CA ILE A 87 2.88 19.97 -10.20
C ILE A 87 3.94 19.70 -11.28
N PHE A 88 4.37 18.46 -11.40
CA PHE A 88 5.30 17.96 -12.41
C PHE A 88 4.50 17.34 -13.57
N ILE A 89 4.84 17.69 -14.80
CA ILE A 89 4.26 17.11 -16.02
C ILE A 89 5.37 16.82 -17.02
N ASP A 90 5.39 15.60 -17.53
CA ASP A 90 6.20 15.16 -18.66
C ASP A 90 5.28 14.41 -19.65
N PRO A 91 4.91 15.01 -20.80
CA PRO A 91 3.93 14.42 -21.71
C PRO A 91 4.34 13.09 -22.33
N ASN A 92 5.64 12.88 -22.55
CA ASN A 92 6.21 11.69 -23.17
C ASN A 92 7.59 11.36 -22.55
N PRO A 93 7.62 10.91 -21.30
CA PRO A 93 8.87 10.66 -20.58
C PRO A 93 9.57 9.44 -21.17
N ASP A 94 10.89 9.54 -21.34
CA ASP A 94 11.74 8.38 -21.61
C ASP A 94 12.01 7.62 -20.30
N ALA A 95 11.67 6.33 -20.26
CA ALA A 95 11.70 5.55 -19.01
C ALA A 95 13.11 5.45 -18.41
N ALA A 96 14.14 5.25 -19.25
CA ALA A 96 15.51 5.05 -18.79
C ALA A 96 16.13 6.32 -18.22
N SER A 97 16.05 7.44 -18.94
CA SER A 97 16.62 8.72 -18.50
C SER A 97 15.84 9.33 -17.34
N SER A 98 14.49 9.27 -17.37
CA SER A 98 13.66 9.76 -16.26
C SER A 98 13.84 8.93 -14.99
N PHE A 99 14.09 7.61 -15.09
CA PHE A 99 14.43 6.80 -13.92
C PHE A 99 15.73 7.26 -13.26
N ALA A 100 16.79 7.47 -14.05
CA ALA A 100 18.08 7.93 -13.53
C ALA A 100 17.94 9.29 -12.83
N GLU A 101 17.10 10.16 -13.37
CA GLU A 101 16.83 11.48 -12.77
C GLU A 101 16.03 11.38 -11.46
N ARG A 102 14.98 10.55 -11.43
CA ARG A 102 14.25 10.26 -10.18
C ARG A 102 15.19 9.69 -9.12
N GLU A 103 16.09 8.78 -9.49
CA GLU A 103 17.08 8.22 -8.58
C GLU A 103 18.06 9.28 -8.04
N ARG A 104 18.53 10.19 -8.89
CA ARG A 104 19.36 11.33 -8.48
C ARG A 104 18.62 12.20 -7.46
N MET A 105 17.37 12.54 -7.74
CA MET A 105 16.55 13.36 -6.84
C MET A 105 16.26 12.68 -5.50
N PHE A 106 16.03 11.37 -5.48
CA PHE A 106 15.80 10.61 -4.25
C PHE A 106 17.02 10.67 -3.32
N LYS A 107 18.23 10.72 -3.88
CA LYS A 107 19.50 10.82 -3.13
C LYS A 107 19.81 12.24 -2.64
N LEU A 108 19.12 13.27 -3.12
CA LEU A 108 19.35 14.64 -2.68
C LEU A 108 18.76 14.90 -1.29
N PRO A 109 19.48 15.62 -0.41
CA PRO A 109 18.91 16.07 0.86
C PRO A 109 17.77 17.07 0.62
N ARG A 110 16.54 16.71 1.02
CA ARG A 110 15.34 17.57 0.93
C ARG A 110 14.96 18.00 -0.51
N SER A 111 14.94 17.06 -1.45
CA SER A 111 14.50 17.32 -2.82
C SER A 111 13.04 17.76 -2.95
N SER A 112 12.74 18.31 -4.11
CA SER A 112 11.41 18.71 -4.57
C SER A 112 11.33 18.56 -6.08
N TRP A 113 10.14 18.60 -6.66
CA TRP A 113 10.00 18.60 -8.13
C TRP A 113 10.78 19.71 -8.83
N ALA A 114 11.03 20.85 -8.17
CA ALA A 114 11.85 21.93 -8.73
C ALA A 114 13.34 21.56 -8.93
N ASP A 115 13.81 20.47 -8.30
CA ASP A 115 15.17 19.98 -8.48
C ASP A 115 15.34 19.07 -9.71
N TYR A 116 14.24 18.65 -10.37
CA TYR A 116 14.27 17.80 -11.56
C TYR A 116 14.93 18.55 -12.73
N ASP A 117 15.83 17.90 -13.47
CA ASP A 117 16.47 18.50 -14.65
C ASP A 117 15.45 18.74 -15.76
N ALA A 118 15.05 20.00 -15.92
CA ALA A 118 14.08 20.43 -16.92
C ALA A 118 14.46 20.07 -18.37
N LYS A 119 15.74 19.80 -18.66
CA LYS A 119 16.19 19.36 -19.99
C LYS A 119 15.74 17.94 -20.34
N LEU A 120 15.42 17.12 -19.32
CA LEU A 120 14.94 15.75 -19.50
C LEU A 120 13.41 15.69 -19.66
N ILE A 121 12.70 16.78 -19.37
CA ILE A 121 11.25 16.87 -19.56
C ILE A 121 10.96 16.99 -21.05
N SER A 122 10.06 16.15 -21.57
CA SER A 122 9.70 16.20 -23.00
C SER A 122 8.97 17.49 -23.38
N ALA A 123 8.88 17.75 -24.69
CA ALA A 123 8.25 18.95 -25.23
C ALA A 123 6.82 19.13 -24.71
N GLY A 124 6.51 20.34 -24.26
CA GLY A 124 5.22 20.69 -23.67
C GLY A 124 5.06 20.35 -22.19
N GLY A 125 6.04 19.70 -21.56
CA GLY A 125 6.06 19.46 -20.12
C GLY A 125 6.62 20.63 -19.32
N GLY A 126 6.59 20.49 -17.99
CA GLY A 126 7.13 21.48 -17.07
C GLY A 126 6.85 21.18 -15.60
N ILE A 127 7.39 22.06 -14.76
CA ILE A 127 7.14 22.06 -13.32
C ILE A 127 6.47 23.38 -12.96
N TYR A 128 5.31 23.29 -12.32
CA TYR A 128 4.48 24.43 -12.00
C TYR A 128 4.29 24.56 -10.49
N PRO A 129 4.41 25.76 -9.90
CA PRO A 129 4.12 25.94 -8.50
C PRO A 129 2.60 25.82 -8.27
N ARG A 130 2.20 25.08 -7.24
CA ARG A 130 0.78 24.91 -6.88
C ARG A 130 0.14 26.23 -6.41
N SER A 131 0.94 27.22 -6.05
CA SER A 131 0.52 28.58 -5.70
C SER A 131 0.22 29.48 -6.91
N ALA A 132 0.47 29.03 -8.14
CA ALA A 132 0.15 29.79 -9.34
C ALA A 132 -1.36 30.11 -9.41
N LYS A 133 -1.71 31.27 -9.96
CA LYS A 133 -3.12 31.60 -10.23
C LYS A 133 -3.68 30.83 -11.42
N THR A 134 -2.84 30.60 -12.42
CA THR A 134 -3.15 29.88 -13.65
C THR A 134 -1.88 29.24 -14.18
N ILE A 135 -2.05 28.16 -14.93
CA ILE A 135 -1.02 27.37 -15.59
C ILE A 135 -1.41 27.27 -17.07
N ASP A 136 -0.50 27.72 -17.93
CA ASP A 136 -0.58 27.52 -19.38
C ASP A 136 -0.15 26.07 -19.69
N LEU A 137 -1.13 25.21 -19.98
CA LEU A 137 -0.92 23.82 -20.34
C LEU A 137 -0.77 23.69 -21.86
N SER A 138 0.30 23.03 -22.29
CA SER A 138 0.56 22.75 -23.71
C SER A 138 -0.45 21.75 -24.30
N ALA A 139 -0.47 21.64 -25.62
CA ALA A 139 -1.31 20.65 -26.30
C ALA A 139 -0.82 19.21 -26.04
N GLU A 140 0.49 19.02 -25.94
CA GLU A 140 1.14 17.75 -25.63
C GLU A 140 0.77 17.27 -24.22
N ALA A 141 0.86 18.16 -23.22
CA ALA A 141 0.47 17.85 -21.85
C ALA A 141 -1.04 17.61 -21.71
N ALA A 142 -1.88 18.40 -22.37
CA ALA A 142 -3.31 18.17 -22.41
C ALA A 142 -3.65 16.78 -23.01
N ALA A 143 -3.00 16.40 -24.10
CA ALA A 143 -3.18 15.10 -24.72
C ALA A 143 -2.74 13.95 -23.80
N ALA A 144 -1.58 14.07 -23.14
CA ALA A 144 -1.07 13.06 -22.20
C ALA A 144 -1.98 12.86 -20.98
N LEU A 145 -2.65 13.93 -20.51
CA LEU A 145 -3.63 13.89 -19.42
C LEU A 145 -5.05 13.54 -19.91
N GLY A 146 -5.28 13.40 -21.22
CA GLY A 146 -6.58 13.14 -21.80
C GLY A 146 -7.59 14.27 -21.58
N ILE A 147 -7.14 15.52 -21.72
CA ILE A 147 -7.94 16.74 -21.67
C ILE A 147 -8.30 17.14 -23.11
N ASP A 148 -9.60 17.22 -23.39
CA ASP A 148 -10.10 17.61 -24.71
C ASP A 148 -9.91 19.12 -24.95
N GLY A 149 -9.59 19.51 -26.19
CA GLY A 149 -9.52 20.92 -26.60
C GLY A 149 -8.10 21.50 -26.72
N GLY A 150 -7.05 20.70 -26.51
CA GLY A 150 -5.66 21.10 -26.75
C GLY A 150 -5.09 22.02 -25.67
N ALA A 151 -4.29 23.01 -26.05
CA ALA A 151 -3.65 23.93 -25.12
C ALA A 151 -4.68 24.78 -24.34
N GLN A 152 -4.53 24.86 -23.02
CA GLN A 152 -5.52 25.46 -22.13
C GLN A 152 -4.89 26.22 -20.96
N LYS A 153 -5.62 27.19 -20.43
CA LYS A 153 -5.31 27.84 -19.14
C LYS A 153 -6.14 27.20 -18.05
N LEU A 154 -5.49 26.53 -17.11
CA LEU A 154 -6.13 25.89 -15.96
C LEU A 154 -5.66 26.53 -14.66
N THR A 155 -6.51 26.53 -13.65
CA THR A 155 -6.06 26.71 -12.27
C THR A 155 -5.31 25.46 -11.79
N PRO A 156 -4.46 25.56 -10.75
CA PRO A 156 -3.79 24.38 -10.19
C PRO A 156 -4.77 23.28 -9.78
N ASN A 157 -5.92 23.62 -9.18
CA ASN A 157 -6.88 22.61 -8.74
C ASN A 157 -7.55 21.88 -9.91
N GLU A 158 -7.87 22.58 -11.01
CA GLU A 158 -8.37 21.95 -12.24
C GLU A 158 -7.34 20.99 -12.84
N LEU A 159 -6.06 21.40 -12.85
CA LEU A 159 -4.98 20.55 -13.34
C LEU A 159 -4.76 19.31 -12.45
N LEU A 160 -4.80 19.45 -11.13
CA LEU A 160 -4.72 18.32 -10.20
C LEU A 160 -5.89 17.34 -10.38
N THR A 161 -7.10 17.86 -10.58
CA THR A 161 -8.28 17.06 -10.91
C THR A 161 -8.08 16.30 -12.22
N ALA A 162 -7.52 16.95 -13.25
CA ALA A 162 -7.23 16.32 -14.53
C ALA A 162 -6.16 15.23 -14.42
N ILE A 163 -5.13 15.43 -13.59
CA ILE A 163 -4.08 14.42 -13.31
C ILE A 163 -4.69 13.17 -12.66
N LEU A 164 -5.58 13.33 -11.67
CA LEU A 164 -6.27 12.19 -11.05
C LEU A 164 -7.16 11.43 -12.05
N LYS A 165 -7.69 12.12 -13.06
CA LYS A 165 -8.48 11.55 -14.15
C LYS A 165 -7.64 11.11 -15.36
N ALA A 166 -6.32 11.14 -15.29
CA ALA A 166 -5.48 10.84 -16.46
C ALA A 166 -5.65 9.39 -16.94
N PRO A 167 -5.68 9.12 -18.26
CA PRO A 167 -5.84 7.77 -18.82
C PRO A 167 -4.51 7.02 -18.85
N VAL A 168 -3.96 6.69 -17.67
CA VAL A 168 -2.66 6.03 -17.51
C VAL A 168 -2.77 4.57 -17.06
N ASP A 169 -1.67 3.82 -17.11
CA ASP A 169 -1.65 2.45 -16.62
C ASP A 169 -1.73 2.39 -15.08
N LEU A 170 -0.97 3.25 -14.38
CA LEU A 170 -0.87 3.27 -12.91
C LEU A 170 -1.17 4.67 -12.33
N LEU A 171 -2.02 4.72 -11.31
CA LEU A 171 -2.05 5.83 -10.35
C LEU A 171 -1.40 5.36 -9.05
N TRP A 172 -0.27 5.97 -8.70
CA TRP A 172 0.45 5.68 -7.46
C TRP A 172 0.16 6.73 -6.38
N ASN A 173 -0.49 6.32 -5.30
CA ASN A 173 -0.69 7.19 -4.15
C ASN A 173 0.42 6.95 -3.12
N GLY A 174 1.43 7.82 -3.11
CA GLY A 174 2.46 7.87 -2.07
C GLY A 174 2.31 9.05 -1.10
N GLY A 175 1.16 9.75 -1.16
CA GLY A 175 0.88 10.97 -0.41
C GLY A 175 -0.08 10.76 0.75
N ILE A 176 -0.49 11.87 1.35
CA ILE A 176 -1.46 11.91 2.46
C ILE A 176 -2.69 12.68 1.99
N GLY A 177 -3.86 12.07 2.15
CA GLY A 177 -5.16 12.69 1.88
C GLY A 177 -6.06 11.80 1.06
N THR A 178 -7.35 12.16 1.03
CA THR A 178 -8.39 11.38 0.35
C THR A 178 -8.78 12.08 -0.94
N TYR A 179 -8.28 11.55 -2.06
CA TYR A 179 -8.41 12.10 -3.41
C TYR A 179 -9.59 11.53 -4.19
N VAL A 180 -10.10 10.36 -3.78
CA VAL A 180 -11.22 9.70 -4.45
C VAL A 180 -12.31 9.32 -3.44
N LYS A 181 -13.56 9.57 -3.80
CA LYS A 181 -14.76 9.09 -3.09
C LYS A 181 -15.72 8.42 -4.05
N ALA A 182 -16.84 7.88 -3.58
CA ALA A 182 -17.93 7.49 -4.49
C ALA A 182 -18.74 8.72 -4.92
N ALA A 183 -19.40 8.64 -6.08
CA ALA A 183 -20.37 9.64 -6.53
C ALA A 183 -21.55 9.80 -5.52
N SER A 184 -21.84 8.73 -4.79
CA SER A 184 -22.87 8.67 -3.74
C SER A 184 -22.43 9.23 -2.38
N GLU A 185 -21.19 9.72 -2.26
CA GLU A 185 -20.67 10.41 -1.07
C GLU A 185 -20.54 11.91 -1.33
N THR A 186 -20.78 12.71 -0.30
CA THR A 186 -20.43 14.13 -0.31
C THR A 186 -18.93 14.31 -0.05
N HIS A 187 -18.40 15.50 -0.33
CA HIS A 187 -17.02 15.80 0.05
C HIS A 187 -16.80 15.80 1.58
N ALA A 188 -17.85 16.06 2.37
CA ALA A 188 -17.76 16.05 3.83
C ALA A 188 -17.59 14.62 4.38
N ASP A 189 -18.27 13.64 3.76
CA ASP A 189 -18.21 12.22 4.18
C ASP A 189 -16.80 11.65 4.09
N ALA A 190 -15.98 12.15 3.15
CA ALA A 190 -14.59 11.71 2.97
C ALA A 190 -13.63 12.16 4.09
N GLY A 191 -14.06 13.02 5.03
CA GLY A 191 -13.26 13.38 6.21
C GLY A 191 -12.01 14.24 5.96
N ASP A 192 -11.74 14.64 4.73
CA ASP A 192 -10.55 15.43 4.36
C ASP A 192 -10.93 16.72 3.63
N ARG A 193 -11.04 17.82 4.38
CA ARG A 193 -11.42 19.12 3.79
C ARG A 193 -10.34 19.68 2.85
N ALA A 194 -9.07 19.34 3.05
CA ALA A 194 -7.96 19.95 2.31
C ALA A 194 -7.98 19.57 0.83
N ASN A 195 -8.45 18.37 0.50
CA ASN A 195 -8.54 17.89 -0.88
C ASN A 195 -9.93 18.04 -1.52
N ASN A 196 -10.90 18.72 -0.87
CA ASN A 196 -12.25 18.90 -1.45
C ASN A 196 -12.23 19.49 -2.86
N ALA A 197 -11.35 20.47 -3.12
CA ALA A 197 -11.30 21.18 -4.39
C ALA A 197 -10.71 20.37 -5.56
N ILE A 198 -10.10 19.21 -5.26
CA ILE A 198 -9.46 18.35 -6.27
C ILE A 198 -10.00 16.92 -6.26
N ARG A 199 -10.82 16.55 -5.27
CA ARG A 199 -11.34 15.19 -5.10
C ARG A 199 -12.27 14.83 -6.24
N ILE A 200 -12.09 13.62 -6.75
CA ILE A 200 -12.91 13.04 -7.82
C ILE A 200 -13.74 11.86 -7.30
N ASN A 201 -14.67 11.40 -8.13
CA ASN A 201 -15.39 10.16 -7.89
C ASN A 201 -14.63 8.95 -8.46
N GLY A 202 -14.94 7.76 -7.97
CA GLY A 202 -14.30 6.51 -8.40
C GLY A 202 -14.65 6.15 -9.84
N ASP A 203 -15.82 6.55 -10.32
CA ASP A 203 -16.26 6.38 -11.71
C ASP A 203 -15.60 7.35 -12.71
N GLU A 204 -14.90 8.38 -12.21
CA GLU A 204 -14.14 9.32 -13.05
C GLU A 204 -12.69 8.89 -13.26
N LEU A 205 -12.22 7.85 -12.56
CA LEU A 205 -10.88 7.30 -12.75
C LEU A 205 -10.75 6.62 -14.11
N ARG A 206 -9.71 6.99 -14.86
CA ARG A 206 -9.39 6.39 -16.16
C ARG A 206 -8.12 5.52 -16.14
N CYS A 207 -7.46 5.44 -14.98
CA CYS A 207 -6.29 4.58 -14.80
C CYS A 207 -6.68 3.09 -14.82
N LYS A 208 -5.72 2.20 -15.12
CA LYS A 208 -5.97 0.74 -15.10
C LYS A 208 -5.72 0.13 -13.72
N VAL A 209 -4.69 0.59 -13.03
CA VAL A 209 -4.24 0.08 -11.73
C VAL A 209 -4.09 1.24 -10.75
N ILE A 210 -4.46 1.00 -9.49
CA ILE A 210 -4.10 1.89 -8.37
C ILE A 210 -3.22 1.11 -7.40
N GLY A 211 -2.15 1.74 -6.93
CA GLY A 211 -1.39 1.30 -5.77
C GLY A 211 -1.47 2.34 -4.65
N GLU A 212 -2.02 1.96 -3.50
CA GLU A 212 -2.12 2.83 -2.33
C GLU A 212 -1.02 2.54 -1.31
N GLY A 213 0.16 3.10 -1.56
CA GLY A 213 1.25 3.05 -0.58
C GLY A 213 1.01 3.98 0.62
N GLY A 214 0.31 5.10 0.41
CA GLY A 214 -0.16 5.99 1.48
C GLY A 214 -1.45 5.50 2.13
N ASN A 215 -1.82 6.08 3.27
CA ASN A 215 -3.07 5.77 3.95
C ASN A 215 -4.21 6.65 3.45
N LEU A 216 -5.40 6.05 3.30
CA LEU A 216 -6.68 6.71 3.03
C LEU A 216 -6.67 7.59 1.78
N GLY A 217 -5.99 7.14 0.72
CA GLY A 217 -6.03 7.76 -0.61
C GLY A 217 -7.42 7.89 -1.18
N MET A 218 -8.27 6.95 -0.80
CA MET A 218 -9.63 6.79 -1.28
C MET A 218 -10.57 6.42 -0.12
N THR A 219 -11.83 6.83 -0.19
CA THR A 219 -12.86 6.24 0.68
C THR A 219 -13.10 4.79 0.26
N GLN A 220 -13.62 3.96 1.17
CA GLN A 220 -13.96 2.58 0.84
C GLN A 220 -15.00 2.49 -0.29
N ARG A 221 -16.03 3.33 -0.27
CA ARG A 221 -17.04 3.37 -1.34
C ARG A 221 -16.43 3.84 -2.67
N GLY A 222 -15.49 4.79 -2.65
CA GLY A 222 -14.75 5.22 -3.83
C GLY A 222 -13.92 4.09 -4.45
N ARG A 223 -13.28 3.25 -3.62
CA ARG A 223 -12.58 2.05 -4.10
C ARG A 223 -13.52 1.05 -4.75
N ILE A 224 -14.69 0.82 -4.14
CA ILE A 224 -15.72 -0.08 -4.68
C ILE A 224 -16.24 0.44 -6.03
N GLU A 225 -16.53 1.73 -6.14
CA GLU A 225 -16.98 2.37 -7.38
C GLU A 225 -15.92 2.28 -8.47
N ALA A 226 -14.64 2.55 -8.15
CA ALA A 226 -13.53 2.39 -9.09
C ALA A 226 -13.40 0.93 -9.58
N ALA A 227 -13.48 -0.04 -8.67
CA ALA A 227 -13.43 -1.47 -9.01
C ALA A 227 -14.59 -1.91 -9.90
N GLN A 228 -15.81 -1.38 -9.65
CA GLN A 228 -16.98 -1.64 -10.48
C GLN A 228 -16.83 -1.06 -11.89
N ASN A 229 -16.05 0.01 -12.04
CA ASN A 229 -15.71 0.62 -13.33
C ASN A 229 -14.43 0.03 -13.97
N GLY A 230 -13.92 -1.08 -13.44
CA GLY A 230 -12.86 -1.87 -14.05
C GLY A 230 -11.44 -1.46 -13.67
N VAL A 231 -11.27 -0.57 -12.67
CA VAL A 231 -9.95 -0.27 -12.10
C VAL A 231 -9.51 -1.44 -11.21
N LEU A 232 -8.27 -1.88 -11.36
CA LEU A 232 -7.68 -2.91 -10.52
C LEU A 232 -7.00 -2.28 -9.29
N LEU A 233 -7.54 -2.56 -8.11
CA LEU A 233 -7.05 -2.04 -6.84
C LEU A 233 -7.44 -2.94 -5.67
N ASN A 234 -6.72 -2.84 -4.56
CA ASN A 234 -7.14 -3.33 -3.26
C ASN A 234 -7.49 -2.14 -2.34
N THR A 235 -7.46 -2.36 -1.02
CA THR A 235 -7.44 -1.31 0.00
C THR A 235 -6.02 -1.01 0.44
N ASP A 236 -5.79 0.21 0.94
CA ASP A 236 -4.52 0.63 1.54
C ASP A 236 -3.99 -0.34 2.60
N PHE A 237 -4.83 -0.84 3.51
CA PHE A 237 -4.42 -1.79 4.54
C PHE A 237 -4.00 -3.18 4.02
N ILE A 238 -4.20 -3.46 2.73
CA ILE A 238 -3.57 -4.59 2.05
C ILE A 238 -2.25 -4.14 1.44
N ASP A 239 -2.29 -3.07 0.65
CA ASP A 239 -1.15 -2.57 -0.12
C ASP A 239 0.01 -2.14 0.78
N ASN A 240 -0.22 -1.29 1.77
CA ASN A 240 0.84 -0.72 2.61
C ASN A 240 1.14 -1.53 3.89
N SER A 241 0.59 -2.74 4.00
CA SER A 241 0.68 -3.58 5.21
C SER A 241 2.10 -4.00 5.59
N ALA A 242 3.03 -4.08 4.63
CA ALA A 242 4.43 -4.42 4.86
C ALA A 242 5.12 -3.55 5.92
N GLY A 243 4.74 -2.28 6.05
CA GLY A 243 5.27 -1.41 7.10
C GLY A 243 4.93 -1.94 8.50
N VAL A 244 3.66 -2.24 8.75
CA VAL A 244 3.21 -2.75 10.06
C VAL A 244 3.74 -4.17 10.32
N ASP A 245 3.84 -4.99 9.28
CA ASP A 245 4.37 -6.35 9.35
C ASP A 245 5.87 -6.35 9.71
N THR A 246 6.66 -5.42 9.16
CA THR A 246 8.06 -5.22 9.56
C THR A 246 8.20 -4.87 11.03
N SER A 247 7.29 -4.04 11.55
CA SER A 247 7.23 -3.70 12.97
C SER A 247 6.92 -4.92 13.85
N ASP A 248 6.02 -5.80 13.41
CA ASP A 248 5.70 -7.04 14.12
C ASP A 248 6.92 -7.97 14.21
N HIS A 249 7.61 -8.18 13.08
CA HIS A 249 8.87 -8.92 13.05
C HIS A 249 9.94 -8.30 13.96
N GLU A 250 10.13 -6.99 13.92
CA GLU A 250 11.09 -6.29 14.78
C GLU A 250 10.82 -6.56 16.27
N VAL A 251 9.57 -6.40 16.69
CA VAL A 251 9.17 -6.57 18.09
C VAL A 251 9.36 -8.02 18.54
N ASN A 252 8.90 -9.01 17.76
CA ASN A 252 9.07 -10.42 18.09
C ASN A 252 10.55 -10.84 18.13
N ILE A 253 11.37 -10.38 17.19
CA ILE A 253 12.82 -10.64 17.19
C ILE A 253 13.46 -10.05 18.44
N LYS A 254 13.11 -8.81 18.82
CA LYS A 254 13.65 -8.19 20.04
C LYS A 254 13.21 -8.93 21.30
N ILE A 255 11.96 -9.38 21.39
CA ILE A 255 11.47 -10.18 22.53
C ILE A 255 12.29 -11.47 22.66
N LEU A 256 12.51 -12.18 21.54
CA LEU A 256 13.31 -13.39 21.49
C LEU A 256 14.74 -13.15 21.97
N LEU A 257 15.43 -12.17 21.39
CA LEU A 257 16.84 -11.89 21.70
C LEU A 257 17.03 -11.26 23.09
N ASN A 258 16.04 -10.54 23.61
CA ASN A 258 16.05 -10.03 24.98
C ASN A 258 16.09 -11.18 26.01
N ASP A 259 15.55 -12.36 25.70
CA ASP A 259 15.71 -13.53 26.56
C ASP A 259 17.17 -13.99 26.65
N ALA A 260 17.85 -14.12 25.51
CA ALA A 260 19.27 -14.50 25.45
C ALA A 260 20.17 -13.48 26.17
N VAL A 261 19.87 -12.19 26.03
CA VAL A 261 20.62 -11.13 26.73
C VAL A 261 20.44 -11.21 28.24
N ARG A 262 19.21 -11.40 28.72
CA ARG A 262 18.93 -11.54 30.16
C ARG A 262 19.63 -12.77 30.77
N ARG A 263 19.86 -13.81 29.98
CA ARG A 263 20.57 -15.02 30.39
C ARG A 263 22.10 -14.88 30.34
N GLY A 264 22.62 -13.76 29.83
CA GLY A 264 24.05 -13.53 29.66
C GLY A 264 24.68 -14.31 28.51
N GLU A 265 23.86 -14.82 27.58
CA GLU A 265 24.32 -15.62 26.43
C GLU A 265 24.78 -14.74 25.26
N MET A 266 24.35 -13.46 25.24
CA MET A 266 24.82 -12.45 24.29
C MET A 266 24.76 -11.04 24.89
N SER A 267 25.57 -10.12 24.36
CA SER A 267 25.52 -8.70 24.71
C SER A 267 24.45 -7.94 23.92
N VAL A 268 24.12 -6.72 24.37
CA VAL A 268 23.18 -5.83 23.65
C VAL A 268 23.77 -5.40 22.30
N GLU A 269 25.07 -5.18 22.23
CA GLU A 269 25.77 -4.80 21.01
C GLU A 269 25.71 -5.93 19.97
N GLN A 270 25.95 -7.18 20.39
CA GLN A 270 25.83 -8.36 19.54
C GLN A 270 24.41 -8.55 19.02
N ARG A 271 23.40 -8.27 19.85
CA ARG A 271 21.99 -8.30 19.45
C ARG A 271 21.69 -7.29 18.36
N ASN A 272 22.17 -6.06 18.53
CA ASN A 272 21.90 -4.97 17.60
C ASN A 272 22.62 -5.18 16.26
N GLU A 273 23.82 -5.79 16.26
CA GLU A 273 24.49 -6.26 15.05
C GLU A 273 23.64 -7.31 14.33
N LEU A 274 23.22 -8.37 15.06
CA LEU A 274 22.41 -9.44 14.49
C LEU A 274 21.09 -8.93 13.91
N LEU A 275 20.43 -7.98 14.57
CA LEU A 275 19.19 -7.36 14.05
C LEU A 275 19.43 -6.72 12.67
N ARG A 276 20.54 -5.97 12.52
CA ARG A 276 20.93 -5.35 11.26
C ARG A 276 21.28 -6.37 10.18
N GLU A 277 22.01 -7.43 10.54
CA GLU A 277 22.36 -8.52 9.61
C GLU A 277 21.11 -9.20 9.00
N MET A 278 19.99 -9.26 9.74
CA MET A 278 18.75 -9.91 9.29
C MET A 278 17.84 -9.02 8.44
N THR A 279 18.20 -7.76 8.17
CA THR A 279 17.32 -6.78 7.48
C THR A 279 16.75 -7.30 6.16
N ASP A 280 17.62 -7.81 5.28
CA ASP A 280 17.20 -8.29 3.95
C ASP A 280 16.32 -9.54 4.04
N GLU A 281 16.50 -10.38 5.06
CA GLU A 281 15.67 -11.57 5.25
C GLU A 281 14.30 -11.22 5.81
N VAL A 282 14.22 -10.31 6.78
CA VAL A 282 12.95 -9.78 7.29
C VAL A 282 12.15 -9.13 6.17
N GLU A 283 12.80 -8.33 5.31
CA GLU A 283 12.15 -7.80 4.11
C GLU A 283 11.54 -8.91 3.25
N ARG A 284 12.28 -10.00 2.97
CA ARG A 284 11.74 -11.11 2.17
C ARG A 284 10.54 -11.79 2.81
N LEU A 285 10.54 -11.99 4.12
CA LEU A 285 9.44 -12.62 4.86
C LEU A 285 8.18 -11.75 4.77
N VAL A 286 8.31 -10.46 5.07
CA VAL A 286 7.23 -9.46 5.00
C VAL A 286 6.64 -9.36 3.58
N LEU A 287 7.50 -9.29 2.56
CA LEU A 287 7.04 -9.21 1.17
C LEU A 287 6.37 -10.50 0.69
N PHE A 288 6.79 -11.65 1.22
CA PHE A 288 6.15 -12.92 0.93
C PHE A 288 4.71 -12.96 1.48
N ASP A 289 4.48 -12.40 2.66
CA ASP A 289 3.13 -12.29 3.22
C ASP A 289 2.26 -11.32 2.43
N ASN A 290 2.81 -10.18 2.00
CA ASN A 290 2.13 -9.24 1.11
C ASN A 290 1.75 -9.88 -0.24
N TYR A 291 2.65 -10.69 -0.81
CA TYR A 291 2.39 -11.47 -2.02
C TYR A 291 1.24 -12.46 -1.82
N ARG A 292 1.24 -13.22 -0.72
CA ARG A 292 0.21 -14.24 -0.42
C ARG A 292 -1.16 -13.63 -0.15
N GLN A 293 -1.22 -12.48 0.51
CA GLN A 293 -2.48 -11.76 0.72
C GLN A 293 -3.11 -11.34 -0.62
N ASN A 294 -2.30 -10.78 -1.51
CA ASN A 294 -2.72 -10.42 -2.86
C ASN A 294 -3.19 -11.63 -3.68
N GLU A 295 -2.51 -12.76 -3.52
CA GLU A 295 -2.90 -14.03 -4.12
C GLU A 295 -4.25 -14.53 -3.61
N ALA A 296 -4.44 -14.53 -2.28
CA ALA A 296 -5.70 -14.93 -1.66
C ALA A 296 -6.88 -14.10 -2.18
N ILE A 297 -6.74 -12.77 -2.24
CA ILE A 297 -7.79 -11.89 -2.78
C ILE A 297 -8.09 -12.21 -4.24
N SER A 298 -7.06 -12.48 -5.06
CA SER A 298 -7.25 -12.84 -6.47
C SER A 298 -8.02 -14.15 -6.64
N ILE A 299 -7.75 -15.14 -5.78
CA ILE A 299 -8.51 -16.40 -5.77
C ILE A 299 -9.96 -16.14 -5.33
N MET A 300 -10.15 -15.34 -4.27
CA MET A 300 -11.47 -14.95 -3.77
C MET A 300 -12.30 -14.22 -4.83
N GLU A 301 -11.67 -13.32 -5.60
CA GLU A 301 -12.27 -12.56 -6.69
C GLU A 301 -12.69 -13.46 -7.85
N ARG A 302 -11.81 -14.37 -8.28
CA ARG A 302 -12.13 -15.35 -9.33
C ARG A 302 -13.32 -16.24 -8.96
N MET A 303 -13.52 -16.47 -7.66
CA MET A 303 -14.61 -17.25 -7.09
C MET A 303 -15.73 -16.35 -6.55
N SER A 304 -15.75 -15.06 -6.92
CA SER A 304 -16.61 -14.07 -6.27
C SER A 304 -18.09 -14.38 -6.47
N VAL A 305 -18.48 -14.62 -7.73
CA VAL A 305 -19.86 -14.95 -8.15
C VAL A 305 -20.30 -16.32 -7.63
N SER A 306 -19.51 -17.38 -7.90
CA SER A 306 -19.88 -18.75 -7.55
C SER A 306 -19.99 -19.00 -6.04
N ARG A 307 -19.23 -18.24 -5.23
CA ARG A 307 -19.28 -18.29 -3.77
C ARG A 307 -19.95 -17.06 -3.14
N LEU A 308 -20.78 -16.32 -3.87
CA LEU A 308 -21.42 -15.12 -3.32
C LEU A 308 -22.27 -15.45 -2.07
N GLY A 309 -23.02 -16.56 -2.11
CA GLY A 309 -23.82 -17.02 -0.97
C GLY A 309 -22.97 -17.37 0.26
N SER A 310 -21.79 -17.96 0.08
CA SER A 310 -20.86 -18.24 1.19
C SER A 310 -20.31 -16.95 1.80
N LYS A 311 -20.01 -15.94 0.97
CA LYS A 311 -19.55 -14.62 1.45
C LYS A 311 -20.65 -13.89 2.22
N GLN A 312 -21.89 -13.90 1.71
CA GLN A 312 -23.06 -13.37 2.41
C GLN A 312 -23.32 -14.09 3.74
N HIS A 313 -23.13 -15.42 3.77
CA HIS A 313 -23.25 -16.17 5.01
C HIS A 313 -22.17 -15.76 6.03
N LEU A 314 -20.91 -15.62 5.59
CA LEU A 314 -19.82 -15.14 6.46
C LEU A 314 -20.13 -13.77 7.07
N VAL A 315 -20.57 -12.80 6.26
CA VAL A 315 -20.99 -11.47 6.76
C VAL A 315 -22.02 -11.59 7.87
N ARG A 316 -23.10 -12.35 7.62
CA ARG A 316 -24.17 -12.56 8.61
C ARG A 316 -23.67 -13.24 9.89
N THR A 317 -22.79 -14.22 9.76
CA THR A 317 -22.21 -14.92 10.92
C THR A 317 -21.38 -13.97 11.77
N LEU A 318 -20.54 -13.14 11.16
CA LEU A 318 -19.70 -12.18 11.88
C LEU A 318 -20.53 -11.09 12.55
N GLU A 319 -21.59 -10.60 11.89
CA GLU A 319 -22.53 -9.65 12.51
C GLU A 319 -23.29 -10.24 13.69
N ALA A 320 -23.77 -11.49 13.57
CA ALA A 320 -24.45 -12.17 14.66
C ALA A 320 -23.55 -12.41 15.88
N GLN A 321 -22.24 -12.47 15.67
CA GLN A 321 -21.21 -12.56 16.72
C GLN A 321 -20.79 -11.18 17.26
N GLY A 322 -21.29 -10.08 16.70
CA GLY A 322 -20.88 -8.71 17.07
C GLY A 322 -19.46 -8.35 16.63
N LEU A 323 -18.88 -9.12 15.70
CA LEU A 323 -17.50 -8.95 15.24
C LEU A 323 -17.39 -8.05 14.00
N LEU A 324 -18.49 -7.81 13.29
CA LEU A 324 -18.54 -7.02 12.06
C LEU A 324 -19.80 -6.15 12.08
N ASP A 325 -19.68 -4.91 11.62
CA ASP A 325 -20.81 -4.07 11.25
C ASP A 325 -20.72 -3.79 9.74
N ARG A 326 -21.62 -4.38 8.95
CA ARG A 326 -21.57 -4.26 7.50
C ARG A 326 -21.79 -2.82 7.01
N GLN A 327 -22.49 -1.99 7.78
CA GLN A 327 -22.78 -0.60 7.39
C GLN A 327 -21.53 0.27 7.52
N ILE A 328 -20.76 0.08 8.60
CA ILE A 328 -19.48 0.77 8.82
C ILE A 328 -18.45 0.35 7.76
N GLU A 329 -18.43 -0.93 7.42
CA GLU A 329 -17.50 -1.50 6.43
C GLU A 329 -17.97 -1.34 4.98
N PHE A 330 -19.15 -0.74 4.76
CA PHE A 330 -19.75 -0.55 3.44
C PHE A 330 -19.89 -1.85 2.64
N LEU A 331 -20.15 -2.96 3.33
CA LEU A 331 -20.44 -4.26 2.72
C LEU A 331 -21.93 -4.34 2.32
N PRO A 332 -22.28 -5.16 1.31
CA PRO A 332 -23.65 -5.19 0.79
C PRO A 332 -24.69 -5.61 1.83
N SER A 333 -25.84 -4.94 1.80
CA SER A 333 -27.06 -5.36 2.46
C SER A 333 -27.62 -6.66 1.87
N GLU A 334 -28.55 -7.31 2.56
CA GLU A 334 -29.25 -8.50 2.05
C GLU A 334 -29.90 -8.25 0.67
N LYS A 335 -30.47 -7.05 0.48
CA LYS A 335 -31.08 -6.64 -0.78
C LYS A 335 -30.04 -6.53 -1.89
N GLU A 336 -28.92 -5.87 -1.62
CA GLU A 336 -27.84 -5.71 -2.60
C GLU A 336 -27.19 -7.06 -2.95
N PHE A 337 -27.02 -7.97 -1.98
CA PHE A 337 -26.57 -9.33 -2.26
C PHE A 337 -27.53 -10.07 -3.21
N ALA A 338 -28.85 -9.95 -3.01
CA ALA A 338 -29.84 -10.54 -3.89
C ALA A 338 -29.81 -9.95 -5.30
N GLU A 339 -29.69 -8.63 -5.42
CA GLU A 339 -29.57 -7.92 -6.70
C GLU A 339 -28.28 -8.29 -7.45
N ARG A 340 -27.15 -8.38 -6.74
CA ARG A 340 -25.87 -8.82 -7.32
C ARG A 340 -25.93 -10.27 -7.80
N LYS A 341 -26.54 -11.15 -7.01
CA LYS A 341 -26.77 -12.55 -7.39
C LYS A 341 -27.60 -12.66 -8.67
N ALA A 342 -28.70 -11.90 -8.77
CA ALA A 342 -29.55 -11.89 -9.96
C ALA A 342 -28.82 -11.38 -11.22
N ARG A 343 -27.88 -10.44 -11.05
CA ARG A 343 -27.04 -9.91 -12.14
C ARG A 343 -25.78 -10.72 -12.43
N GLY A 344 -25.49 -11.77 -11.66
CA GLY A 344 -24.25 -12.55 -11.79
C GLY A 344 -22.99 -11.78 -11.41
N VAL A 345 -23.09 -10.77 -10.53
CA VAL A 345 -21.98 -9.92 -10.08
C VAL A 345 -21.52 -10.34 -8.69
N GLY A 346 -20.21 -10.38 -8.46
CA GLY A 346 -19.61 -10.74 -7.18
C GLY A 346 -19.39 -9.54 -6.24
N LEU A 347 -18.65 -9.78 -5.16
CA LEU A 347 -17.93 -8.74 -4.42
C LEU A 347 -16.67 -8.31 -5.17
N THR A 348 -16.32 -7.03 -5.06
CA THR A 348 -15.10 -6.43 -5.60
C THR A 348 -13.90 -6.71 -4.69
N ARG A 349 -12.68 -6.49 -5.18
CA ARG A 349 -11.46 -6.70 -4.37
C ARG A 349 -11.44 -5.87 -3.07
N PRO A 350 -11.84 -4.58 -3.05
CA PRO A 350 -11.93 -3.83 -1.80
C PRO A 350 -12.89 -4.44 -0.77
N GLU A 351 -14.03 -5.01 -1.19
CA GLU A 351 -14.96 -5.72 -0.30
C GLU A 351 -14.37 -7.05 0.18
N LEU A 352 -13.65 -7.76 -0.70
CA LEU A 352 -12.98 -9.02 -0.36
C LEU A 352 -11.80 -8.82 0.60
N ALA A 353 -11.09 -7.69 0.49
CA ALA A 353 -10.03 -7.31 1.42
C ALA A 353 -10.55 -7.18 2.85
N ILE A 354 -11.72 -6.57 3.04
CA ILE A 354 -12.41 -6.51 4.34
C ILE A 354 -12.71 -7.91 4.85
N LEU A 355 -13.37 -8.75 4.04
CA LEU A 355 -13.69 -10.12 4.45
C LEU A 355 -12.45 -10.94 4.81
N LEU A 356 -11.34 -10.77 4.08
CA LEU A 356 -10.07 -11.41 4.40
C LEU A 356 -9.54 -10.94 5.76
N SER A 357 -9.52 -9.63 6.02
CA SER A 357 -9.07 -9.06 7.29
C SER A 357 -9.89 -9.55 8.48
N TYR A 358 -11.22 -9.49 8.41
CA TYR A 358 -12.07 -10.01 9.48
C TYR A 358 -11.92 -11.53 9.66
N SER A 359 -11.76 -12.28 8.57
CA SER A 359 -11.51 -13.72 8.66
C SER A 359 -10.20 -14.01 9.39
N LYS A 360 -9.13 -13.25 9.14
CA LYS A 360 -7.85 -13.38 9.87
C LYS A 360 -8.02 -13.11 11.36
N ILE A 361 -8.75 -12.06 11.74
CA ILE A 361 -9.00 -11.72 13.16
C ILE A 361 -9.75 -12.84 13.87
N VAL A 362 -10.82 -13.36 13.25
CA VAL A 362 -11.62 -14.44 13.85
C VAL A 362 -10.83 -15.74 13.94
N ILE A 363 -10.13 -16.11 12.86
CA ILE A 363 -9.31 -17.33 12.85
C ILE A 363 -8.19 -17.22 13.88
N PHE A 364 -7.55 -16.05 14.04
CA PHE A 364 -6.51 -15.85 15.04
C PHE A 364 -7.00 -16.22 16.45
N GLN A 365 -8.15 -15.70 16.88
CA GLN A 365 -8.70 -16.05 18.19
C GLN A 365 -9.08 -17.53 18.29
N GLN A 366 -9.69 -18.10 17.25
CA GLN A 366 -10.03 -19.52 17.22
C GLN A 366 -8.81 -20.44 17.29
N LEU A 367 -7.69 -20.04 16.69
CA LEU A 367 -6.43 -20.78 16.77
C LEU A 367 -5.91 -20.76 18.21
N LEU A 368 -5.91 -19.60 18.88
CA LEU A 368 -5.48 -19.49 20.28
C LEU A 368 -6.32 -20.31 21.27
N ASP A 369 -7.63 -20.40 21.00
CA ASP A 369 -8.59 -21.15 21.80
C ASP A 369 -8.62 -22.66 21.46
N SER A 370 -7.76 -23.10 20.54
CA SER A 370 -7.62 -24.49 20.10
C SER A 370 -6.26 -25.09 20.48
N ASP A 371 -6.07 -26.36 20.13
CA ASP A 371 -4.79 -27.09 20.20
C ASP A 371 -4.00 -27.05 18.87
N VAL A 372 -4.46 -26.25 17.90
CA VAL A 372 -3.81 -26.10 16.60
C VAL A 372 -2.35 -25.59 16.72
N PRO A 373 -2.01 -24.61 17.58
CA PRO A 373 -0.62 -24.19 17.78
C PRO A 373 0.29 -25.30 18.33
N GLU A 374 -0.28 -26.29 19.02
CA GLU A 374 0.43 -27.44 19.58
C GLU A 374 0.54 -28.62 18.60
N ASP A 375 -0.12 -28.58 17.43
CA ASP A 375 -0.04 -29.63 16.42
C ASP A 375 1.42 -29.82 15.93
N PRO A 376 1.94 -31.07 15.82
CA PRO A 376 3.32 -31.32 15.44
C PRO A 376 3.74 -30.81 14.05
N TYR A 377 2.78 -30.60 13.14
CA TYR A 377 3.04 -30.04 11.82
C TYR A 377 2.94 -28.51 11.84
N LEU A 378 1.88 -27.95 12.44
CA LEU A 378 1.60 -26.52 12.43
C LEU A 378 2.45 -25.71 13.41
N SER A 379 2.90 -26.31 14.52
CA SER A 379 3.87 -25.69 15.44
C SER A 379 5.19 -25.30 14.75
N LYS A 380 5.50 -25.84 13.57
CA LYS A 380 6.66 -25.44 12.76
C LYS A 380 6.54 -24.03 12.21
N GLU A 381 5.34 -23.46 12.11
CA GLU A 381 5.13 -22.08 11.65
C GLU A 381 5.80 -21.06 12.59
N LEU A 382 5.86 -21.33 13.90
CA LEU A 382 6.63 -20.51 14.85
C LEU A 382 8.08 -20.34 14.41
N ARG A 383 8.73 -21.42 13.97
CA ARG A 383 10.11 -21.37 13.50
C ARG A 383 10.21 -20.69 12.14
N ARG A 384 9.23 -20.90 11.24
CA ARG A 384 9.21 -20.30 9.90
C ARG A 384 9.03 -18.78 9.93
N TYR A 385 8.35 -18.26 10.96
CA TYR A 385 8.16 -16.84 11.18
C TYR A 385 9.50 -16.10 11.39
N PHE A 386 10.47 -16.70 12.10
CA PHE A 386 11.74 -16.04 12.37
C PHE A 386 12.77 -16.21 11.23
N PRO A 387 13.68 -15.24 11.03
CA PRO A 387 14.83 -15.37 10.13
C PRO A 387 15.70 -16.60 10.42
N GLU A 388 16.34 -17.14 9.38
CA GLU A 388 17.23 -18.32 9.43
C GLU A 388 18.32 -18.23 10.51
N PRO A 389 19.03 -17.10 10.69
CA PRO A 389 20.01 -16.98 11.77
C PRO A 389 19.42 -17.23 13.17
N LEU A 390 18.16 -16.87 13.40
CA LEU A 390 17.47 -17.12 14.67
C LEU A 390 17.02 -18.57 14.79
N ARG A 391 16.54 -19.15 13.68
CA ARG A 391 16.09 -20.54 13.62
C ARG A 391 17.21 -21.52 13.96
N GLU A 392 18.44 -21.22 13.57
CA GLU A 392 19.59 -22.08 13.83
C GLU A 392 20.15 -21.89 15.25
N ARG A 393 20.28 -20.63 15.69
CA ARG A 393 21.02 -20.30 16.93
C ARG A 393 20.13 -20.17 18.17
N PHE A 394 18.85 -19.84 17.97
CA PHE A 394 17.93 -19.47 19.05
C PHE A 394 16.64 -20.31 19.06
N ALA A 395 16.63 -21.49 18.43
CA ALA A 395 15.48 -22.39 18.38
C ALA A 395 14.89 -22.70 19.77
N GLU A 396 15.73 -22.93 20.78
CA GLU A 396 15.26 -23.18 22.14
C GLU A 396 14.61 -21.96 22.80
N HIS A 397 15.02 -20.74 22.43
CA HIS A 397 14.39 -19.52 22.92
C HIS A 397 13.00 -19.33 22.32
N MET A 398 12.79 -19.78 21.07
CA MET A 398 11.47 -19.71 20.42
C MET A 398 10.45 -20.54 21.19
N GLU A 399 10.84 -21.70 21.72
CA GLU A 399 9.97 -22.54 22.55
C GLU A 399 9.55 -21.86 23.87
N ARG A 400 10.33 -20.87 24.33
CA ARG A 400 10.07 -20.06 25.53
C ARG A 400 9.53 -18.67 25.19
N HIS A 401 9.28 -18.38 23.91
CA HIS A 401 8.82 -17.08 23.46
C HIS A 401 7.48 -16.77 24.12
N ARG A 402 7.34 -15.59 24.71
CA ARG A 402 6.12 -15.21 25.46
C ARG A 402 4.87 -15.12 24.57
N LEU A 403 5.09 -14.87 23.27
CA LEU A 403 4.06 -14.83 22.23
C LEU A 403 4.18 -16.07 21.31
N LYS A 404 4.52 -17.24 21.87
CA LYS A 404 4.68 -18.47 21.08
C LYS A 404 3.36 -18.97 20.48
N ARG A 405 2.25 -18.84 21.23
CA ARG A 405 0.93 -19.34 20.83
C ARG A 405 0.22 -18.35 19.94
#